data_AF-A0A350V475-F1
#
_entry.id   AF-A0A350V475-F1
#
_cell.length_a   1.000
_cell.length_b   1.000
_cell.length_c   1.000
_cell.angle_alpha   90.00
_cell.angle_beta   90.00
_cell.angle_gamma   90.00
#
_symmetry.space_group_name_H-M   'P 1'
#
loop_
_entity.id
_entity.type
_entity.pdbx_description
1 polymer ?
#
loop_
_entity_poly.entity_id
_entity_poly.type
_entity_poly.pdbx_seq_one_letter_code
_entity_poly.pdbx_strand_id
1 'polypeptide(L)'
;MLHSGEVYVNPQKLKYEYKVESDLSVEKFSDVFCTRLITKHKWEKTGLEVSADETYTSRFKFKDENAHSWECEVRIQKDKTTPRQMDVIMTMNPQLES
;
A
#
# COMPACT_ATOMS: atom_id res chain seq x y z
N MET A 1 5.31 -9.12 -43.88
CA MET A 1 5.81 -9.63 -42.58
C MET A 1 5.26 -8.71 -41.50
N LEU A 2 4.32 -9.19 -40.68
CA LEU A 2 3.76 -8.45 -39.55
C LEU A 2 4.82 -8.41 -38.44
N HIS A 3 5.39 -7.25 -38.16
CA HIS A 3 6.14 -7.05 -36.93
C HIS A 3 5.11 -6.80 -35.82
N SER A 4 5.03 -7.78 -34.91
CA SER A 4 4.29 -7.73 -33.66
C SER A 4 4.64 -6.44 -32.92
N GLY A 5 3.67 -5.54 -32.81
CA GLY A 5 3.80 -4.39 -31.93
C GLY A 5 3.80 -4.89 -30.48
N GLU A 6 4.99 -5.03 -29.91
CA GLU A 6 5.13 -5.12 -28.45
C GLU A 6 4.61 -3.80 -27.87
N VAL A 7 3.37 -3.83 -27.40
CA VAL A 7 2.82 -2.76 -26.57
C VAL A 7 3.55 -2.88 -25.24
N TYR A 8 4.61 -2.09 -25.08
CA TYR A 8 5.24 -1.87 -23.78
C TYR A 8 4.21 -1.18 -22.87
N VAL A 9 3.45 -1.99 -22.11
CA VAL A 9 2.56 -1.47 -21.07
C VAL A 9 3.46 -1.07 -19.92
N ASN A 10 3.93 0.17 -19.93
CA ASN A 10 4.69 0.72 -18.81
C ASN A 10 3.74 0.68 -17.59
N PRO A 11 4.05 -0.11 -16.55
CA PRO A 11 3.10 -0.31 -15.47
C PRO A 11 2.83 1.04 -14.80
N GLN A 12 1.55 1.42 -14.73
CA GLN A 12 1.16 2.70 -14.17
C GLN A 12 1.12 2.60 -12.65
N LYS A 13 1.53 3.69 -11.99
CA LYS A 13 1.34 3.88 -10.56
C LYS A 13 -0.15 3.75 -10.21
N LEU A 14 -0.48 2.90 -9.25
CA LEU A 14 -1.85 2.70 -8.78
C LEU A 14 -2.04 3.37 -7.42
N LYS A 15 -3.19 4.01 -7.20
CA LYS A 15 -3.56 4.62 -5.92
C LYS A 15 -4.95 4.15 -5.52
N TYR A 16 -5.08 3.70 -4.29
CA TYR A 16 -6.33 3.26 -3.68
C TYR A 16 -6.58 4.02 -2.39
N GLU A 17 -7.80 4.49 -2.21
CA GLU A 17 -8.23 5.25 -1.03
C GLU A 17 -9.42 4.55 -0.39
N TYR A 18 -9.32 4.26 0.90
CA TYR A 18 -10.36 3.59 1.67
C TYR A 18 -10.69 4.39 2.92
N LYS A 19 -11.98 4.39 3.27
CA LYS A 19 -12.47 4.84 4.57
C LYS A 19 -12.97 3.62 5.33
N VAL A 20 -12.39 3.37 6.50
CA VAL A 20 -12.69 2.17 7.30
C VAL A 20 -13.18 2.58 8.67
N GLU A 21 -14.36 2.12 9.05
CA GLU A 21 -14.89 2.31 10.40
C GLU A 21 -14.21 1.34 11.37
N SER A 22 -13.71 1.85 12.50
CA SER A 22 -12.96 1.09 13.49
C SER A 22 -12.92 1.80 14.84
N ASP A 23 -13.18 1.06 15.91
CA ASP A 23 -13.03 1.54 17.30
C ASP A 23 -11.59 1.47 17.82
N LEU A 24 -10.65 0.94 17.03
CA LEU A 24 -9.25 0.81 17.44
C LEU A 24 -8.53 2.18 17.46
N SER A 25 -7.45 2.26 18.24
CA SER A 25 -6.47 3.34 18.03
C SER A 25 -5.84 3.22 16.64
N VAL A 26 -5.34 4.34 16.10
CA VAL A 26 -4.73 4.36 14.76
C VAL A 26 -3.52 3.41 14.70
N GLU A 27 -2.74 3.35 15.79
CA GLU A 27 -1.61 2.44 15.95
C GLU A 27 -2.04 0.97 15.82
N LYS A 28 -3.03 0.54 16.62
CA LYS A 28 -3.51 -0.84 16.62
C LYS A 28 -4.15 -1.21 15.30
N PHE A 29 -4.92 -0.30 14.70
CA PHE A 29 -5.52 -0.53 13.40
C PHE A 29 -4.44 -0.67 12.32
N SER A 30 -3.43 0.21 12.31
CA SER A 30 -2.31 0.14 11.39
C SER A 30 -1.55 -1.18 11.52
N ASP A 31 -1.27 -1.63 12.74
CA ASP A 31 -0.59 -2.90 12.99
C ASP A 31 -1.39 -4.10 12.46
N VAL A 32 -2.69 -4.18 12.78
CA VAL A 32 -3.58 -5.25 12.29
C VAL A 32 -3.68 -5.24 10.77
N PHE A 33 -3.85 -4.06 10.17
CA PHE A 33 -3.95 -3.90 8.71
C PHE A 33 -2.66 -4.37 8.02
N CYS A 34 -1.51 -3.91 8.49
CA CYS A 34 -0.21 -4.26 7.93
C CYS A 34 0.12 -5.76 8.14
N THR A 35 -0.21 -6.31 9.31
CA THR A 35 -0.05 -7.74 9.59
C THR A 35 -0.85 -8.59 8.61
N ARG A 36 -2.06 -8.17 8.24
CA ARG A 36 -2.86 -8.86 7.22
C ARG A 36 -2.19 -8.83 5.85
N LEU A 37 -1.58 -7.71 5.45
CA LEU A 37 -0.83 -7.62 4.20
C LEU A 37 0.35 -8.60 4.18
N ILE A 38 1.14 -8.64 5.24
CA ILE A 38 2.29 -9.55 5.38
C ILE A 38 1.83 -11.02 5.36
N THR A 39 0.83 -11.36 6.17
CA THR A 39 0.45 -12.78 6.37
C THR A 39 -0.33 -13.36 5.19
N LYS A 40 -1.27 -12.59 4.62
CA LYS A 40 -2.13 -13.03 3.52
C LYS A 40 -1.45 -12.91 2.16
N HIS A 41 -0.78 -11.79 1.90
CA HIS A 41 -0.20 -11.51 0.59
C HIS A 41 1.31 -11.79 0.51
N LYS A 42 1.94 -12.18 1.63
CA LYS A 42 3.39 -12.46 1.71
C LYS A 42 4.24 -11.26 1.30
N TRP A 43 3.74 -10.05 1.53
CA TRP A 43 4.48 -8.83 1.27
C TRP A 43 5.57 -8.64 2.33
N GLU A 44 6.75 -8.22 1.89
CA GLU A 44 7.86 -7.89 2.76
C GLU A 44 7.73 -6.45 3.23
N LYS A 45 7.69 -6.21 4.54
CA LYS A 45 7.69 -4.85 5.09
C LYS A 45 9.12 -4.32 5.13
N THR A 46 9.37 -3.19 4.47
CA THR A 46 10.70 -2.58 4.34
C THR A 46 10.89 -1.34 5.18
N GLY A 47 9.80 -0.75 5.71
CA GLY A 47 9.89 0.43 6.55
C GLY A 47 8.60 0.78 7.27
N LEU A 48 8.75 1.58 8.34
CA LEU A 48 7.68 2.21 9.08
C LEU A 48 8.12 3.61 9.49
N GLU A 49 7.26 4.59 9.27
CA GLU A 49 7.43 5.98 9.70
C GLU A 49 6.14 6.44 10.38
N VAL A 50 6.26 7.20 11.46
CA VAL A 50 5.13 7.78 12.20
C VAL A 50 5.35 9.27 12.33
N SER A 51 4.41 10.06 11.80
CA SER A 51 4.46 11.52 11.88
C SER A 51 3.85 12.05 13.19
N ALA A 52 4.09 13.33 13.47
CA ALA A 52 3.56 14.02 14.65
C ALA A 52 2.02 14.09 14.69
N ASP A 53 1.34 13.99 13.54
CA ASP A 53 -0.12 13.95 13.45
C ASP A 53 -0.69 12.52 13.48
N GLU A 54 0.10 11.56 13.99
CA GLU A 54 -0.24 10.14 14.09
C GLU A 54 -0.56 9.48 12.74
N THR A 55 0.06 9.93 11.65
CA THR A 55 0.01 9.20 10.37
C THR A 55 1.04 8.09 10.37
N TYR A 56 0.59 6.85 10.23
CA TYR A 56 1.42 5.66 10.13
C TYR A 56 1.65 5.35 8.66
N THR A 57 2.92 5.39 8.23
CA THR A 57 3.33 5.09 6.85
C THR A 57 4.17 3.83 6.84
N SER A 58 3.61 2.72 6.36
CA SER A 58 4.33 1.45 6.18
C SER A 58 4.68 1.25 4.71
N ARG A 59 5.92 0.82 4.44
CA ARG A 59 6.40 0.51 3.08
C ARG A 59 6.61 -0.99 2.93
N PHE A 60 6.24 -1.51 1.76
CA PHE A 60 6.29 -2.92 1.44
C PHE A 60 6.89 -3.18 0.06
N LYS A 61 7.50 -4.35 -0.12
CA LYS A 61 7.92 -4.91 -1.41
C LYS A 61 7.24 -6.25 -1.65
N PHE A 62 6.85 -6.51 -2.88
CA PHE A 62 6.30 -7.79 -3.30
C PHE A 62 6.47 -8.00 -4.80
N LYS A 63 6.22 -9.23 -5.25
CA LYS A 63 6.10 -9.57 -6.68
C LYS A 63 4.66 -9.95 -7.00
N ASP A 64 4.18 -9.52 -8.17
CA ASP A 64 2.88 -9.96 -8.67
C ASP A 64 2.95 -11.39 -9.26
N GLU A 65 1.83 -11.89 -9.78
CA GLU A 65 1.73 -13.23 -10.38
C GLU A 65 2.61 -13.40 -11.63
N ASN A 66 3.00 -12.30 -12.28
CA ASN A 66 3.90 -12.26 -13.44
C ASN A 66 5.36 -11.99 -13.03
N ALA A 67 5.67 -12.08 -11.74
CA ALA A 67 6.98 -11.82 -11.14
C ALA A 67 7.49 -10.38 -11.23
N HIS A 68 6.68 -9.41 -11.64
CA HIS A 68 7.09 -7.99 -11.64
C HIS A 68 7.21 -7.48 -10.21
N SER A 69 8.24 -6.69 -9.97
CA SER A 69 8.51 -6.12 -8.64
C SER A 69 7.70 -4.85 -8.38
N TRP A 70 7.11 -4.75 -7.19
CA TRP A 70 6.30 -3.61 -6.76
C TRP A 70 6.75 -3.10 -5.39
N GLU A 71 6.68 -1.78 -5.22
CA GLU A 71 6.70 -1.13 -3.91
C GLU A 71 5.31 -0.60 -3.57
N CYS A 72 4.83 -0.88 -2.37
CA CYS A 72 3.59 -0.33 -1.84
C CYS A 72 3.86 0.54 -0.62
N GLU A 73 3.35 1.77 -0.63
CA GLU A 73 3.26 2.63 0.54
C GLU A 73 1.82 2.63 1.05
N VAL A 74 1.64 2.33 2.33
CA VAL A 74 0.35 2.33 3.03
C VAL A 74 0.39 3.42 4.09
N ARG A 75 -0.47 4.43 3.95
CA ARG A 75 -0.63 5.54 4.89
C ARG A 75 -1.95 5.42 5.60
N ILE A 76 -1.92 5.47 6.92
CA ILE A 76 -3.10 5.32 7.78
C ILE A 76 -3.13 6.45 8.79
N GLN A 77 -4.27 7.13 8.90
CA GLN A 77 -4.52 8.14 9.92
C GLN A 77 -6.00 8.08 10.37
N LYS A 78 -6.32 8.68 11.51
CA LYS A 78 -7.72 8.91 11.86
C LYS A 78 -8.31 10.00 10.98
N ASP A 79 -9.52 9.79 10.51
CA ASP A 79 -10.28 10.83 9.83
C ASP A 79 -10.52 11.99 10.81
N LYS A 80 -10.24 13.22 10.34
CA LYS A 80 -10.31 14.44 11.18
C LYS A 80 -11.74 14.96 11.34
N THR A 81 -12.66 14.51 10.51
CA THR A 81 -14.05 14.97 10.40
C THR A 81 -15.05 13.98 10.97
N THR A 82 -14.76 12.68 10.89
CA THR A 82 -15.67 11.60 11.27
C THR A 82 -15.07 10.77 12.40
N PRO A 83 -15.66 10.81 13.62
CA PRO A 83 -15.22 9.97 14.72
C PRO A 83 -15.22 8.49 14.33
N ARG A 84 -14.19 7.74 14.78
CA ARG A 84 -14.03 6.27 14.55
C ARG A 84 -13.82 5.85 13.09
N GLN A 85 -13.50 6.77 12.19
CA GLN A 85 -13.11 6.43 10.83
C GLN A 85 -11.59 6.54 10.65
N MET A 86 -11.03 5.61 9.87
CA MET A 86 -9.63 5.57 9.46
C MET A 86 -9.55 5.88 7.97
N ASP A 87 -8.69 6.81 7.59
CA ASP A 87 -8.31 7.03 6.21
C ASP A 87 -7.11 6.14 5.88
N VAL A 88 -7.25 5.28 4.86
CA VAL A 88 -6.19 4.40 4.38
C VAL A 88 -5.89 4.73 2.93
N ILE A 89 -4.66 5.13 2.65
CA ILE A 89 -4.18 5.40 1.29
C ILE A 89 -3.10 4.38 0.96
N MET A 90 -3.31 3.59 -0.09
CA MET A 90 -2.33 2.65 -0.62
C MET A 90 -1.84 3.13 -1.98
N THR A 91 -0.54 3.32 -2.12
CA THR A 91 0.09 3.71 -3.37
C THR A 91 1.04 2.60 -3.81
N MET A 92 0.80 2.04 -5.00
CA MET A 92 1.63 0.99 -5.59
C MET A 92 2.43 1.55 -6.75
N ASN A 93 3.75 1.40 -6.69
CA ASN A 93 4.66 1.80 -7.74
C ASN A 93 5.37 0.55 -8.27
N PRO A 94 5.29 0.28 -9.58
CA PRO A 94 6.10 -0.76 -10.17
C PRO A 94 7.57 -0.34 -10.09
N GLN A 95 8.43 -1.32 -9.88
CA GLN A 95 9.86 -1.12 -9.89
C GLN A 95 10.37 -1.49 -11.29
N LEU A 96 11.20 -0.62 -11.87
CA LEU A 96 11.93 -0.98 -13.08
C LEU A 96 12.89 -2.11 -12.72
N GLU A 97 12.80 -3.22 -13.44
CA GLU A 97 13.76 -4.32 -13.29
C GLU A 97 15.09 -3.89 -13.91
N SER A 98 16.16 -3.99 -13.13
CA SER A 98 17.54 -3.63 -13.52
C SER A 98 18.15 -4.59 -14.51
#